data_AF-A0A6B3NBN4-F1
#
_entry.id   AF-A0A6B3NBN4-F1
#
_cell.length_a   1.000
_cell.length_b   1.000
_cell.length_c   1.000
_cell.angle_alpha   90.00
_cell.angle_beta   90.00
_cell.angle_gamma   90.00
#
_symmetry.space_group_name_H-M   'P 1'
#
loop_
_entity.id
_entity.type
_entity.pdbx_description
1 polymer ?
#
loop_
_entity_poly.entity_id
_entity_poly.type
_entity_poly.pdbx_seq_one_letter_code
_entity_poly.pdbx_strand_id
1 'polypeptide(L)' 'MSCEGFNPEQWVKVYGIDAFGRYKYFATCQAEEVEAALSAIPSHWWIDYFLEPIDEHDIV' A
#
# COMPACT_ATOMS: atom_id res chain seq x y z
N MET A 1 3.94 0.75 10.38
CA MET A 1 2.63 0.12 10.57
C MET A 1 2.70 -1.26 9.93
N SER A 2 2.19 -2.28 10.59
CA SER A 2 2.04 -3.66 10.11
C SER A 2 0.73 -3.77 9.34
N CYS A 3 0.59 -4.74 8.42
CA CYS A 3 -0.70 -5.09 7.78
C CYS A 3 -1.75 -5.64 8.78
N GLU A 4 -1.58 -5.38 10.08
CA GLU A 4 -2.45 -5.81 11.17
C GLU A 4 -3.84 -5.17 10.99
N GLY A 5 -4.84 -6.00 10.74
CA GLY A 5 -6.23 -5.59 10.55
C GLY A 5 -6.80 -5.84 9.16
N PHE A 6 -5.98 -6.24 8.19
CA PHE A 6 -6.45 -6.67 6.86
C PHE A 6 -6.46 -8.21 6.75
N ASN A 7 -7.44 -8.76 6.05
CA ASN A 7 -7.40 -10.16 5.64
C ASN A 7 -6.32 -10.33 4.56
N PRO A 8 -5.39 -11.31 4.63
CA PRO A 8 -4.35 -11.52 3.61
C PRO A 8 -4.82 -11.46 2.15
N GLU A 9 -6.00 -12.02 1.86
CA GLU A 9 -6.57 -12.08 0.50
C GLU A 9 -7.28 -10.79 0.06
N GLN A 10 -7.48 -9.84 0.98
CA GLN A 10 -8.17 -8.58 0.72
C GLN A 10 -7.34 -7.68 -0.18
N TRP A 11 -7.98 -7.11 -1.20
CA TRP A 11 -7.35 -6.12 -2.07
C TRP A 11 -7.20 -4.78 -1.35
N VAL A 12 -6.02 -4.19 -1.49
CA VAL A 12 -5.67 -2.90 -0.90
C VAL A 12 -4.94 -2.02 -1.93
N LYS A 13 -5.14 -0.71 -1.83
CA LYS A 13 -4.25 0.27 -2.48
C LYS A 13 -3.14 0.63 -1.53
N VAL A 14 -1.92 0.62 -2.03
CA VAL A 14 -0.72 1.01 -1.30
C VAL A 14 -0.35 2.44 -1.69
N TYR A 15 -0.25 3.31 -0.68
CA TYR A 15 0.18 4.69 -0.85
C TYR A 15 1.42 4.98 -0.02
N GLY A 16 2.40 5.66 -0.61
CA GLY A 16 3.54 6.20 0.13
C GLY A 16 3.35 7.66 0.50
N ILE A 17 3.97 8.04 1.61
CA ILE A 17 4.04 9.41 2.12
C ILE A 17 5.47 9.90 1.92
N ASP A 18 5.66 11.01 1.19
CA ASP A 18 6.99 11.60 1.02
C ASP A 18 7.39 12.50 2.21
N ALA A 19 8.62 13.00 2.20
CA ALA A 19 9.13 13.89 3.26
C ALA A 19 8.36 15.22 3.41
N PHE A 20 7.49 15.56 2.45
CA PHE A 20 6.63 16.74 2.47
C PHE A 20 5.19 16.39 2.88
N GLY A 21 4.92 15.14 3.26
CA GLY A 21 3.58 14.66 3.62
C GLY A 21 2.65 14.45 2.43
N ARG A 22 3.17 14.38 1.20
CA ARG A 22 2.33 14.14 0.01
C ARG A 22 2.11 12.64 -0.18
N TYR A 23 0.87 12.28 -0.42
CA TYR A 23 0.46 10.91 -0.69
C TYR A 23 0.62 10.59 -2.17
N LYS A 24 1.23 9.45 -2.48
CA LYS A 24 1.36 8.94 -3.85
C LYS A 24 0.93 7.49 -3.91
N TYR A 25 0.02 7.18 -4.83
CA TYR A 25 -0.37 5.81 -5.15
C TYR A 25 0.80 5.04 -5.76
N PHE A 26 0.99 3.81 -5.31
CA PHE A 26 2.06 2.94 -5.78
C PHE A 26 1.53 1.70 -6.50
N ALA A 27 0.61 0.97 -5.86
CA ALA A 27 0.12 -0.30 -6.39
C ALA A 27 -1.25 -0.64 -5.79
N THR A 28 -1.94 -1.55 -6.46
CA THR A 28 -3.10 -2.29 -5.96
C THR A 28 -2.68 -3.75 -5.91
N CYS A 29 -2.76 -4.38 -4.74
CA CYS A 29 -2.36 -5.78 -4.55
C CYS A 29 -3.17 -6.42 -3.41
N GLN A 30 -2.98 -7.71 -3.18
CA GLN A 30 -3.50 -8.35 -1.98
C GLN A 30 -2.72 -7.88 -0.75
N ALA A 31 -3.34 -7.89 0.43
CA ALA A 31 -2.72 -7.42 1.67
C ALA A 31 -1.44 -8.20 2.02
N GLU A 32 -1.36 -9.49 1.68
CA GLU A 32 -0.15 -10.30 1.88
C GLU A 32 1.01 -9.90 0.96
N GLU A 33 0.74 -9.23 -0.16
CA GLU A 33 1.74 -8.83 -1.16
C GLU A 33 2.31 -7.42 -0.90
N VAL A 34 1.79 -6.69 0.07
CA VAL A 34 2.17 -5.29 0.36
C VAL A 34 3.67 -5.13 0.58
N GLU A 35 4.30 -6.03 1.34
CA GLU A 35 5.74 -5.99 1.59
C GLU A 35 6.55 -6.14 0.30
N ALA A 36 6.11 -7.03 -0.60
CA ALA A 36 6.73 -7.19 -1.91
C ALA A 36 6.55 -5.92 -2.77
N ALA A 37 5.35 -5.34 -2.77
CA ALA A 37 5.06 -4.09 -3.48
C ALA A 37 5.92 -2.92 -2.97
N LEU A 38 6.07 -2.77 -1.64
CA LEU A 38 6.91 -1.74 -1.04
C LEU A 38 8.40 -1.95 -1.33
N SER A 39 8.86 -3.22 -1.35
CA SER A 39 10.26 -3.55 -1.65
C SER A 39 10.69 -3.16 -3.07
N ALA A 40 9.74 -3.05 -4.01
CA ALA A 40 10.00 -2.61 -5.38
C ALA A 40 10.24 -1.09 -5.50
N ILE A 41 9.98 -0.34 -4.42
CA ILE A 41 10.03 1.12 -4.42
C ILE A 41 11.27 1.58 -3.67
N PRO A 42 12.08 2.48 -4.24
CA PRO A 42 13.25 2.98 -3.54
C PRO A 42 12.87 3.62 -2.19
N SER A 43 13.40 3.10 -1.09
CA SER A 43 13.07 3.53 0.27
C SER A 43 13.41 4.99 0.60
N HIS A 44 14.19 5.66 -0.24
CA HIS A 44 14.49 7.09 -0.11
C HIS A 44 13.41 8.00 -0.71
N TRP A 45 12.37 7.45 -1.36
CA TRP A 45 11.28 8.22 -1.97
C TRP A 45 10.08 8.45 -1.04
N TRP A 46 10.03 7.75 0.09
CA TRP A 46 8.92 7.80 1.03
C TRP A 46 9.42 7.58 2.46
N ILE A 47 8.69 8.13 3.43
CA ILE A 47 9.01 8.07 4.87
C ILE A 47 8.05 7.15 5.64
N ASP A 48 6.86 6.94 5.11
CA ASP A 48 5.82 6.08 5.68
C ASP A 48 4.85 5.63 4.57
N TYR A 49 3.95 4.71 4.88
CA TYR A 49 2.92 4.23 3.95
C TYR A 49 1.58 4.02 4.67
N PHE A 50 0.50 4.03 3.90
CA PHE A 50 -0.82 3.62 4.38
C PHE A 50 -1.54 2.76 3.35
N LEU A 51 -2.51 1.98 3.83
CA LEU A 51 -3.31 1.05 3.03
C LEU A 51 -4.76 1.50 3.02
N GLU A 52 -5.38 1.48 1.84
CA GLU A 52 -6.81 1.69 1.67
C GLU A 52 -7.47 0.38 1.21
N PRO A 53 -8.46 -0.16 1.94
CA PRO A 53 -9.18 -1.34 1.50
C PRO A 53 -9.93 -1.05 0.19
N ILE A 54 -9.94 -2.02 -0.72
CA ILE A 54 -10.71 -1.97 -1.96
C ILE A 54 -11.87 -2.96 -1.83
N ASP A 55 -13.08 -2.51 -2.12
CA ASP A 55 -14.20 -3.42 -2.33
C ASP A 55 -14.00 -4.16 -3.65
N GLU A 56 -14.28 -5.48 -3.69
CA GLU A 56 -14.02 -6.33 -4.87
C GLU A 56 -14.68 -5.82 -6.17
N HIS A 57 -15.69 -4.95 -6.06
CA HIS A 57 -16.35 -4.29 -7.18
C HIS A 57 -15.52 -3.16 -7.85
N ASP A 58 -14.44 -2.71 -7.22
CA ASP A 58 -13.59 -1.60 -7.67
C ASP A 58 -12.21 -2.04 -8.20
N ILE A 59 -12.01 -3.35 -8.42
CA ILE A 59 -10.78 -3.89 -9.03
C ILE A 59 -10.84 -3.62 -10.55
N VAL A 60 -10.27 -2.49 -10.98
CA VAL A 60 -10.18 -2.07 -12.40
C VAL A 60 -8.73 -2.02 -12.86
#